data_AF-A0A931YJT7-F1
#
_entry.id   AF-A0A931YJT7-F1
#
_cell.length_a   1.000
_cell.length_b   1.000
_cell.length_c   1.000
_cell.angle_alpha   90.00
_cell.angle_beta   90.00
_cell.angle_gamma   90.00
#
_symmetry.space_group_name_H-M   'P 1'
#
loop_
_entity.id
_entity.type
_entity.pdbx_description
1 polymer ?
#
loop_
_entity_poly.entity_id
_entity_poly.type
_entity_poly.pdbx_seq_one_letter_code
_entity_poly.pdbx_strand_id
1 'polypeptide(L)'
;MTLPGGRTLLPRAVPYVPQFASPDLTADILAGRLDPAADPRWAESGYPSVAAYAFWAPRLCGIACLMMAIRAVRPAFAGSLAALATECAGEGGYVLWDAAGRWVDYGWVYEPMLRVARRYGLEGAVSTALGFEDVCAAVLRDVLVIASVNPSHVRGQRLVEPFDPGGHLVVVVGFDAAGGRCEAVLCHNPSGTTAATREAGRVEAAVFRRAFAGRGLLLWPASTPSPRWGRGFGEGARFL
;
A
#
# COMPACT_ATOMS: atom_id res chain seq x y z
N MET A 1 20.87 -12.70 -2.08
CA MET A 1 20.17 -13.81 -1.37
C MET A 1 19.54 -14.69 -2.43
N THR A 2 19.72 -16.01 -2.37
CA THR A 2 19.04 -16.95 -3.27
C THR A 2 17.63 -17.21 -2.76
N LEU A 3 16.61 -16.97 -3.59
CA LEU A 3 15.21 -17.16 -3.19
C LEU A 3 14.77 -18.63 -3.34
N PRO A 4 13.87 -19.12 -2.47
CA PRO A 4 13.23 -20.42 -2.68
C PRO A 4 12.45 -20.40 -3.99
N GLY A 5 12.47 -21.51 -4.74
CA GLY A 5 11.68 -21.64 -5.96
C GLY A 5 10.17 -21.75 -5.66
N GLY A 6 9.35 -21.25 -6.58
CA GLY A 6 7.90 -21.26 -6.47
C GLY A 6 7.32 -20.00 -5.81
N ARG A 7 6.07 -20.12 -5.38
CA ARG A 7 5.34 -19.04 -4.70
C ARG A 7 5.67 -19.00 -3.22
N THR A 8 6.00 -17.83 -2.73
CA THR A 8 6.14 -17.54 -1.30
C THR A 8 5.16 -16.44 -0.91
N LEU A 9 4.40 -16.67 0.15
CA LEU A 9 3.48 -15.69 0.74
C LEU A 9 3.97 -15.31 2.14
N LEU A 10 3.50 -14.18 2.65
CA LEU A 10 3.57 -13.91 4.09
C LEU A 10 2.88 -15.07 4.85
N PRO A 11 3.50 -15.59 5.93
CA PRO A 11 2.88 -16.61 6.78
C PRO A 11 1.50 -16.24 7.32
N ARG A 12 1.27 -14.94 7.59
CA ARG A 12 -0.03 -14.42 8.01
C ARG A 12 -0.90 -14.05 6.81
N ALA A 13 -2.19 -14.36 6.90
CA ALA A 13 -3.17 -13.88 5.94
C ALA A 13 -3.33 -12.35 6.06
N VAL A 14 -3.20 -11.66 4.92
CA VAL A 14 -3.47 -10.24 4.81
C VAL A 14 -4.79 -10.10 4.05
N PRO A 15 -5.86 -9.57 4.66
CA PRO A 15 -7.13 -9.42 3.96
C PRO A 15 -7.04 -8.27 2.95
N TYR A 16 -7.66 -8.43 1.78
CA TYR A 16 -7.76 -7.36 0.81
C TYR A 16 -8.76 -6.28 1.24
N VAL A 17 -8.39 -5.01 1.08
CA VAL A 17 -9.28 -3.85 1.28
C VAL A 17 -9.14 -2.90 0.08
N PRO A 18 -10.23 -2.66 -0.68
CA PRO A 18 -10.22 -1.68 -1.77
C PRO A 18 -10.29 -0.25 -1.24
N GLN A 19 -9.78 0.73 -2.00
CA GLN A 19 -9.92 2.15 -1.63
C GLN A 19 -11.26 2.76 -2.04
N PHE A 20 -11.89 2.20 -3.09
CA PHE A 20 -13.24 2.53 -3.51
C PHE A 20 -14.21 1.49 -2.96
N ALA A 21 -15.36 1.92 -2.46
CA ALA A 21 -16.34 1.06 -1.83
C ALA A 21 -16.96 0.04 -2.80
N SER A 22 -17.05 0.38 -4.09
CA SER A 22 -17.38 -0.54 -5.17
C SER A 22 -16.16 -0.84 -6.05
N PRO A 23 -15.40 -1.92 -5.79
CA PRO A 23 -14.18 -2.25 -6.53
C PRO A 23 -14.39 -2.37 -8.05
N ASP A 24 -15.55 -2.86 -8.47
CA ASP A 24 -15.90 -3.04 -9.89
C ASP A 24 -16.05 -1.73 -10.65
N LEU A 25 -16.28 -0.61 -9.95
CA LEU A 25 -16.37 0.73 -10.54
C LEU A 25 -15.01 1.46 -10.58
N THR A 26 -13.97 0.88 -9.99
CA THR A 26 -12.63 1.51 -9.87
C THR A 26 -12.09 1.98 -11.22
N ALA A 27 -12.26 1.18 -12.29
CA ALA A 27 -11.76 1.51 -13.62
C ALA A 27 -12.47 2.73 -14.23
N ASP A 28 -13.77 2.87 -14.01
CA ASP A 28 -14.56 3.98 -14.52
C ASP A 28 -14.33 5.26 -13.71
N ILE A 29 -14.22 5.13 -12.39
CA ILE A 29 -13.90 6.25 -11.50
C ILE A 29 -12.53 6.84 -11.84
N LEU A 30 -11.50 6.00 -11.94
CA LEU A 30 -10.14 6.46 -12.26
C LEU A 30 -10.00 7.04 -13.66
N ALA A 31 -10.86 6.62 -14.60
CA ALA A 31 -10.89 7.15 -15.95
C ALA A 31 -11.78 8.39 -16.10
N GLY A 32 -12.41 8.88 -15.03
CA GLY A 32 -13.34 10.01 -15.05
C GLY A 32 -14.66 9.72 -15.78
N ARG A 33 -14.98 8.44 -16.05
CA ARG A 33 -16.25 8.03 -16.66
C ARG A 33 -17.39 7.95 -15.65
N LEU A 34 -17.06 7.82 -14.37
CA LEU A 34 -17.99 7.81 -13.25
C LEU A 34 -17.50 8.76 -12.15
N ASP A 35 -18.37 9.62 -11.65
CA ASP A 35 -18.08 10.41 -10.46
C ASP A 35 -18.01 9.48 -9.23
N PRO A 36 -16.97 9.54 -8.38
CA PRO A 36 -16.94 8.85 -7.09
C PRO A 36 -18.22 9.01 -6.26
N ALA A 37 -18.93 10.14 -6.36
CA ALA A 37 -20.20 10.37 -5.69
C ALA A 37 -21.33 9.42 -6.13
N ALA A 38 -21.19 8.77 -7.29
CA ALA A 38 -22.12 7.78 -7.79
C ALA A 38 -21.80 6.35 -7.33
N ASP A 39 -20.77 6.14 -6.50
CA ASP A 39 -20.47 4.81 -5.94
C ASP A 39 -21.61 4.38 -4.99
N PRO A 40 -22.38 3.32 -5.31
CA PRO A 40 -23.56 2.94 -4.53
C PRO A 40 -23.22 2.43 -3.12
N ARG A 41 -21.96 2.03 -2.89
CA ARG A 41 -21.49 1.46 -1.62
C ARG A 41 -20.76 2.47 -0.75
N TRP A 42 -20.72 3.74 -1.14
CA TRP A 42 -19.93 4.78 -0.45
C TRP A 42 -20.11 4.77 1.07
N ALA A 43 -21.33 4.51 1.57
CA ALA A 43 -21.64 4.50 3.00
C ALA A 43 -20.85 3.42 3.79
N GLU A 44 -20.49 2.30 3.16
CA GLU A 44 -19.72 1.22 3.80
C GLU A 44 -18.29 1.65 4.18
N SER A 45 -17.76 2.69 3.53
CA SER A 45 -16.45 3.25 3.86
C SER A 45 -16.46 4.07 5.16
N GLY A 46 -17.64 4.39 5.68
CA GLY A 46 -17.86 5.09 6.95
C GLY A 46 -17.76 6.61 6.89
N TYR A 47 -17.72 7.23 5.71
CA TYR A 47 -17.78 8.69 5.59
C TYR A 47 -19.17 9.22 5.96
N PRO A 48 -19.27 10.46 6.49
CA PRO A 48 -20.54 11.03 6.93
C PRO A 48 -21.42 11.52 5.77
N SER A 49 -20.86 11.65 4.56
CA SER A 49 -21.58 12.10 3.38
C SER A 49 -20.93 11.58 2.11
N VAL A 50 -21.73 11.52 1.04
CA VAL A 50 -21.26 11.18 -0.31
C VAL A 50 -20.19 12.15 -0.79
N ALA A 51 -20.28 13.44 -0.45
CA ALA A 51 -19.29 14.45 -0.82
C ALA A 51 -17.94 14.21 -0.11
N ALA A 52 -17.97 13.86 1.19
CA ALA A 52 -16.77 13.50 1.93
C ALA A 52 -16.13 12.23 1.38
N TYR A 53 -16.94 11.22 1.05
CA TYR A 53 -16.44 10.02 0.37
C TYR A 53 -15.81 10.35 -0.99
N ALA A 54 -16.52 11.08 -1.85
CA ALA A 54 -16.05 11.39 -3.20
C ALA A 54 -14.73 12.17 -3.18
N PHE A 55 -14.56 13.05 -2.18
CA PHE A 55 -13.31 13.73 -1.93
C PHE A 55 -12.18 12.77 -1.51
N TRP A 56 -12.42 11.87 -0.55
CA TRP A 56 -11.36 11.03 -0.02
C TRP A 56 -11.08 9.76 -0.83
N ALA A 57 -12.07 9.14 -1.46
CA ALA A 57 -11.95 7.83 -2.11
C ALA A 57 -10.79 7.72 -3.12
N PRO A 58 -10.53 8.72 -4.00
CA PRO A 58 -9.36 8.70 -4.88
C PRO A 58 -8.02 8.72 -4.14
N ARG A 59 -8.01 9.15 -2.88
CA ARG A 59 -6.84 9.40 -2.04
C ARG A 59 -6.58 8.29 -1.03
N LEU A 60 -7.42 7.26 -0.93
CA LEU A 60 -7.37 6.29 0.18
C LEU A 60 -6.35 5.14 0.02
N CYS A 61 -5.51 5.11 -1.00
CA CYS A 61 -4.58 3.99 -1.22
C CYS A 61 -3.72 3.66 0.00
N GLY A 62 -3.16 4.68 0.68
CA GLY A 62 -2.38 4.50 1.90
C GLY A 62 -3.19 3.96 3.06
N ILE A 63 -4.40 4.49 3.29
CA ILE A 63 -5.29 4.06 4.37
C ILE A 63 -5.81 2.65 4.15
N ALA A 64 -6.14 2.29 2.92
CA ALA A 64 -6.51 0.92 2.58
C ALA A 64 -5.34 -0.04 2.85
N CYS A 65 -4.11 0.32 2.45
CA CYS A 65 -2.91 -0.47 2.78
C CYS A 65 -2.70 -0.63 4.30
N LEU A 66 -2.85 0.45 5.05
CA LEU A 66 -2.72 0.42 6.51
C LEU A 66 -3.83 -0.43 7.16
N MET A 67 -5.07 -0.32 6.69
CA MET A 67 -6.20 -1.15 7.14
C MET A 67 -5.92 -2.63 6.92
N MET A 68 -5.37 -3.02 5.76
CA MET A 68 -4.96 -4.41 5.48
C MET A 68 -3.89 -4.88 6.47
N ALA A 69 -2.87 -4.06 6.74
CA ALA A 69 -1.83 -4.39 7.71
C ALA A 69 -2.38 -4.54 9.14
N ILE A 70 -3.28 -3.64 9.56
CA ILE A 70 -3.93 -3.69 10.87
C ILE A 70 -4.77 -4.98 10.99
N ARG A 71 -5.60 -5.28 9.99
CA ARG A 71 -6.46 -6.47 10.02
C ARG A 71 -5.67 -7.78 9.95
N ALA A 72 -4.47 -7.77 9.38
CA ALA A 72 -3.57 -8.93 9.39
C ALA A 72 -3.09 -9.30 10.80
N VAL A 73 -3.01 -8.34 11.73
CA VAL A 73 -2.61 -8.59 13.14
C VAL A 73 -3.78 -8.50 14.12
N ARG A 74 -4.89 -7.88 13.72
CA ARG A 74 -6.15 -7.79 14.47
C ARG A 74 -7.34 -8.20 13.58
N PRO A 75 -7.55 -9.49 13.32
CA PRO A 75 -8.62 -9.94 12.42
C PRO A 75 -10.04 -9.53 12.85
N ALA A 76 -10.25 -9.30 14.14
CA ALA A 76 -11.53 -8.81 14.68
C ALA A 76 -11.70 -7.28 14.58
N PHE A 77 -10.73 -6.54 14.03
CA PHE A 77 -10.83 -5.08 13.92
C PHE A 77 -11.86 -4.66 12.85
N ALA A 78 -12.98 -4.10 13.31
CA ALA A 78 -14.11 -3.67 12.47
C ALA A 78 -14.14 -2.15 12.19
N GLY A 79 -13.00 -1.46 12.28
CA GLY A 79 -12.91 -0.02 11.95
C GLY A 79 -13.17 0.27 10.46
N SER A 80 -13.59 1.51 10.18
CA SER A 80 -13.85 2.01 8.83
C SER A 80 -12.64 2.73 8.23
N LEU A 81 -12.62 2.87 6.89
CA LEU A 81 -11.59 3.65 6.20
C LEU A 81 -11.65 5.12 6.58
N ALA A 82 -12.86 5.68 6.74
CA ALA A 82 -13.04 7.08 7.14
C ALA A 82 -12.46 7.38 8.54
N ALA A 83 -12.68 6.49 9.51
CA ALA A 83 -12.14 6.66 10.86
C ALA A 83 -10.60 6.60 10.85
N LEU A 84 -10.03 5.61 10.15
CA LEU A 84 -8.57 5.47 10.04
C LEU A 84 -7.92 6.62 9.25
N ALA A 85 -8.57 7.09 8.19
CA ALA A 85 -8.13 8.27 7.43
C ALA A 85 -8.13 9.53 8.29
N THR A 86 -9.17 9.72 9.10
CA THR A 86 -9.27 10.84 10.06
C THR A 86 -8.14 10.79 11.08
N GLU A 87 -7.88 9.61 11.67
CA GLU A 87 -6.79 9.43 12.63
C GLU A 87 -5.42 9.72 12.00
N CYS A 88 -5.15 9.18 10.81
CA CYS A 88 -3.89 9.43 10.11
C CYS A 88 -3.74 10.90 9.70
N ALA A 89 -4.80 11.54 9.20
CA ALA A 89 -4.76 12.95 8.83
C ALA A 89 -4.50 13.85 10.05
N GLY A 90 -5.09 13.53 11.20
CA GLY A 90 -4.83 14.22 12.48
C GLY A 90 -3.37 14.14 12.95
N GLU A 91 -2.64 13.09 12.56
CA GLU A 91 -1.20 12.92 12.80
C GLU A 91 -0.31 13.64 11.78
N GLY A 92 -0.89 14.44 10.88
CA GLY A 92 -0.19 15.05 9.75
C GLY A 92 0.06 14.09 8.58
N GLY A 93 -0.70 12.99 8.52
CA GLY A 93 -0.54 11.94 7.53
C GLY A 93 -0.99 12.29 6.12
N TYR A 94 -1.73 13.38 5.92
CA TYR A 94 -2.12 13.84 4.59
C TYR A 94 -1.94 15.34 4.45
N VAL A 95 -1.34 15.78 3.34
CA VAL A 95 -1.06 17.19 3.07
C VAL A 95 -1.81 17.64 1.81
N LEU A 96 -2.87 18.43 2.02
CA LEU A 96 -3.65 19.03 0.93
C LEU A 96 -3.08 20.38 0.48
N TRP A 97 -2.48 21.11 1.41
CA TRP A 97 -2.01 22.48 1.22
C TRP A 97 -0.56 22.60 1.67
N ASP A 98 0.29 23.28 0.91
CA ASP A 98 1.64 23.61 1.35
C ASP A 98 1.65 24.83 2.29
N ALA A 99 2.84 25.18 2.79
CA ALA A 99 3.02 26.32 3.69
C ALA A 99 2.66 27.68 3.06
N ALA A 100 2.59 27.76 1.72
CA ALA A 100 2.17 28.94 0.98
C ALA A 100 0.66 28.93 0.64
N GLY A 101 -0.11 27.95 1.15
CA GLY A 101 -1.53 27.80 0.91
C GLY A 101 -1.89 27.26 -0.48
N ARG A 102 -0.93 26.71 -1.22
CA ARG A 102 -1.20 26.12 -2.54
C ARG A 102 -1.72 24.70 -2.38
N TRP A 103 -2.72 24.34 -3.18
CA TRP A 103 -3.18 22.96 -3.29
C TRP A 103 -2.09 22.09 -3.89
N VAL A 104 -1.63 21.09 -3.14
CA VAL A 104 -0.53 20.20 -3.54
C VAL A 104 -0.91 18.72 -3.59
N ASP A 105 -1.94 18.31 -2.84
CA ASP A 105 -2.41 16.91 -2.78
C ASP A 105 -1.25 15.89 -2.71
N TYR A 106 -0.38 16.07 -1.71
CA TYR A 106 0.94 15.41 -1.63
C TYR A 106 0.85 13.88 -1.46
N GLY A 107 -0.30 13.36 -1.05
CA GLY A 107 -0.53 11.97 -0.69
C GLY A 107 -0.23 11.67 0.77
N TRP A 108 -0.24 10.38 1.13
CA TRP A 108 -0.03 9.92 2.51
C TRP A 108 1.43 9.90 2.91
N VAL A 109 1.73 10.50 4.07
CA VAL A 109 3.07 10.55 4.67
C VAL A 109 3.30 9.32 5.54
N TYR A 110 4.43 8.64 5.35
CA TYR A 110 4.70 7.34 5.97
C TYR A 110 4.88 7.39 7.48
N GLU A 111 5.57 8.40 8.00
CA GLU A 111 5.89 8.48 9.42
C GLU A 111 4.63 8.63 10.30
N PRO A 112 3.68 9.55 9.99
CA PRO A 112 2.37 9.58 10.66
C PRO A 112 1.61 8.25 10.56
N MET A 113 1.60 7.59 9.40
CA MET A 113 0.94 6.30 9.24
C MET A 113 1.55 5.23 10.14
N LEU A 114 2.88 5.19 10.29
CA LEU A 114 3.57 4.28 11.19
C LEU A 114 3.20 4.55 12.66
N ARG A 115 3.12 5.82 13.08
CA ARG A 115 2.65 6.18 14.43
C ARG A 115 1.23 5.67 14.71
N VAL A 116 0.33 5.80 13.74
CA VAL A 116 -1.02 5.23 13.86
C VAL A 116 -0.96 3.71 13.90
N ALA A 117 -0.21 3.05 13.00
CA ALA A 117 -0.06 1.60 12.97
C ALA A 117 0.31 1.00 14.34
N ARG A 118 1.20 1.68 15.09
CA ARG A 118 1.63 1.27 16.44
C ARG A 118 0.50 1.15 17.45
N ARG A 119 -0.50 2.03 17.36
CA ARG A 119 -1.70 1.97 18.22
C ARG A 119 -2.54 0.72 17.97
N TYR A 120 -2.35 0.07 16.83
CA TYR A 120 -3.06 -1.13 16.42
C TYR A 120 -2.22 -2.41 16.55
N GLY A 121 -1.09 -2.38 17.27
CA GLY A 121 -0.29 -3.57 17.57
C GLY A 121 0.68 -3.96 16.45
N LEU A 122 1.02 -3.03 15.58
CA LEU A 122 2.12 -3.16 14.63
C LEU A 122 3.36 -2.47 15.16
N GLU A 123 4.53 -2.94 14.75
CA GLU A 123 5.77 -2.18 14.76
C GLU A 123 6.28 -2.04 13.33
N GLY A 124 7.25 -1.16 13.11
CA GLY A 124 7.70 -0.91 11.76
C GLY A 124 8.85 0.07 11.61
N ALA A 125 9.17 0.32 10.35
CA ALA A 125 10.16 1.31 9.94
C ALA A 125 9.76 1.95 8.61
N VAL A 126 10.11 3.23 8.45
CA VAL A 126 10.03 3.91 7.17
C VAL A 126 11.38 3.78 6.47
N SER A 127 11.37 3.35 5.21
CA SER A 127 12.56 3.32 4.37
C SER A 127 12.39 4.17 3.13
N THR A 128 13.38 5.03 2.87
CA THR A 128 13.50 5.84 1.64
C THR A 128 14.53 5.30 0.67
N ALA A 129 15.15 4.16 0.98
CA ALA A 129 16.12 3.47 0.13
C ALA A 129 15.91 1.95 0.20
N LEU A 130 14.66 1.53 0.05
CA LEU A 130 14.27 0.13 0.02
C LEU A 130 14.53 -0.43 -1.39
N GLY A 131 15.43 -1.41 -1.52
CA GLY A 131 15.69 -2.11 -2.77
C GLY A 131 14.59 -3.10 -3.13
N PHE A 132 14.52 -3.54 -4.39
CA PHE A 132 13.57 -4.57 -4.80
C PHE A 132 13.84 -5.91 -4.09
N GLU A 133 15.10 -6.27 -3.94
CA GLU A 133 15.54 -7.47 -3.26
C GLU A 133 15.20 -7.42 -1.76
N ASP A 134 15.18 -6.22 -1.17
CA ASP A 134 14.75 -6.00 0.21
C ASP A 134 13.26 -6.31 0.40
N VAL A 135 12.42 -6.03 -0.60
CA VAL A 135 10.98 -6.38 -0.56
C VAL A 135 10.81 -7.90 -0.43
N CYS A 136 11.54 -8.68 -1.23
CA CYS A 136 11.49 -10.15 -1.16
C CYS A 136 12.06 -10.65 0.18
N ALA A 137 13.14 -10.02 0.66
CA ALA A 137 13.77 -10.34 1.94
C ALA A 137 12.85 -10.03 3.13
N ALA A 138 12.01 -9.00 3.04
CA ALA A 138 11.01 -8.66 4.03
C ALA A 138 9.91 -9.73 4.10
N VAL A 139 9.39 -10.17 2.96
CA VAL A 139 8.38 -11.26 2.91
C VAL A 139 8.90 -12.53 3.59
N LEU A 140 10.14 -12.95 3.33
CA LEU A 140 10.76 -14.11 3.97
C LEU A 140 10.91 -13.99 5.49
N ARG A 141 10.91 -12.77 6.03
CA ARG A 141 11.03 -12.48 7.46
C ARG A 141 9.68 -12.20 8.10
N ASP A 142 8.58 -12.50 7.41
CA ASP A 142 7.22 -12.17 7.84
C ASP A 142 7.07 -10.66 8.12
N VAL A 143 7.63 -9.83 7.24
CA VAL A 143 7.50 -8.36 7.26
C VAL A 143 6.68 -7.92 6.07
N LEU A 144 5.56 -7.25 6.35
CA LEU A 144 4.66 -6.70 5.35
C LEU A 144 5.26 -5.40 4.80
N VAL A 145 5.22 -5.24 3.48
CA VAL A 145 5.73 -4.03 2.82
C VAL A 145 4.57 -3.24 2.22
N ILE A 146 4.37 -2.00 2.68
CA ILE A 146 3.57 -1.01 1.95
C ILE A 146 4.52 -0.28 1.00
N ALA A 147 4.50 -0.65 -0.27
CA ALA A 147 5.43 -0.16 -1.29
C ALA A 147 4.86 1.05 -2.05
N SER A 148 5.70 2.07 -2.24
CA SER A 148 5.39 3.21 -3.11
C SER A 148 5.66 2.88 -4.56
N VAL A 149 4.63 2.89 -5.39
CA VAL A 149 4.71 2.48 -6.79
C VAL A 149 4.00 3.48 -7.69
N ASN A 150 4.39 3.53 -8.96
CA ASN A 150 3.61 4.18 -10.00
C ASN A 150 2.32 3.39 -10.26
N PRO A 151 1.13 4.03 -10.20
CA PRO A 151 -0.15 3.33 -10.33
C PRO A 151 -0.36 2.68 -11.69
N SER A 152 0.07 3.31 -12.79
CA SER A 152 -0.20 2.84 -14.15
C SER A 152 0.38 1.45 -14.40
N HIS A 153 1.58 1.19 -13.86
CA HIS A 153 2.27 -0.08 -13.95
C HIS A 153 1.51 -1.20 -13.23
N VAL A 154 1.09 -0.95 -11.98
CA VAL A 154 0.44 -1.97 -11.14
C VAL A 154 -1.05 -2.15 -11.44
N ARG A 155 -1.62 -1.26 -12.26
CA ARG A 155 -2.98 -1.38 -12.81
C ARG A 155 -3.01 -2.04 -14.21
N GLY A 156 -1.85 -2.41 -14.76
CA GLY A 156 -1.74 -2.97 -16.12
C GLY A 156 -2.15 -1.99 -17.22
N GLN A 157 -2.06 -0.68 -16.95
CA GLN A 157 -2.39 0.36 -17.91
C GLN A 157 -1.23 0.55 -18.90
N ARG A 158 -1.54 1.10 -20.08
CA ARG A 158 -0.49 1.47 -21.04
C ARG A 158 0.41 2.53 -20.42
N LEU A 159 1.72 2.26 -20.45
CA LEU A 159 2.73 3.19 -19.97
C LEU A 159 2.95 4.27 -21.03
N VAL A 160 2.97 5.52 -20.57
CA VAL A 160 3.34 6.69 -21.38
C VAL A 160 4.53 7.34 -20.68
N GLU A 161 5.65 7.45 -21.39
CA GLU A 161 6.87 8.09 -20.90
C GLU A 161 6.79 9.61 -21.10
N PRO A 162 7.40 10.43 -20.21
CA PRO A 162 8.06 10.04 -18.96
C PRO A 162 7.06 9.77 -17.83
N PHE A 163 7.43 8.95 -16.85
CA PHE A 163 6.65 8.77 -15.63
C PHE A 163 7.52 8.90 -14.36
N ASP A 164 6.90 9.39 -13.29
CA ASP A 164 7.52 9.40 -11.97
C ASP A 164 7.26 8.07 -11.24
N PRO A 165 8.28 7.47 -10.60
CA PRO A 165 8.06 6.34 -9.73
C PRO A 165 7.38 6.80 -8.43
N GLY A 166 6.29 6.11 -8.04
CA GLY A 166 5.50 6.42 -6.84
C GLY A 166 4.17 7.11 -7.13
N GLY A 167 3.61 7.75 -6.11
CA GLY A 167 2.27 8.38 -6.18
C GLY A 167 1.10 7.43 -5.86
N HIS A 168 1.39 6.14 -5.64
CA HIS A 168 0.41 5.15 -5.21
C HIS A 168 1.03 4.17 -4.21
N LEU A 169 0.20 3.56 -3.36
CA LEU A 169 0.62 2.58 -2.36
C LEU A 169 -0.07 1.23 -2.58
N VAL A 170 0.71 0.16 -2.46
CA VAL A 170 0.26 -1.24 -2.52
C VAL A 170 0.85 -2.03 -1.35
N VAL A 171 0.20 -3.12 -0.95
CA VAL A 171 0.76 -4.06 0.02
C VAL A 171 1.37 -5.24 -0.74
N VAL A 172 2.65 -5.52 -0.53
CA VAL A 172 3.28 -6.75 -1.02
C VAL A 172 3.00 -7.87 -0.04
N VAL A 173 2.36 -8.93 -0.52
CA VAL A 173 1.96 -10.11 0.28
C VAL A 173 2.71 -11.37 -0.07
N GLY A 174 3.53 -11.33 -1.12
CA GLY A 174 4.29 -12.48 -1.56
C GLY A 174 5.10 -12.21 -2.82
N PHE A 175 5.74 -13.27 -3.32
CA PHE A 175 6.45 -13.27 -4.58
C PHE A 175 6.43 -14.67 -5.21
N ASP A 176 6.60 -14.71 -6.53
CA ASP A 176 6.90 -15.91 -7.29
C ASP A 176 8.38 -15.87 -7.69
N ALA A 177 9.11 -16.97 -7.48
CA ALA A 177 10.54 -17.07 -7.76
C ALA A 177 10.91 -18.32 -8.57
N ALA A 178 11.92 -18.20 -9.42
CA ALA A 178 12.48 -19.28 -10.22
C ALA A 178 14.00 -19.09 -10.36
N GLY A 179 14.77 -20.18 -10.40
CA GLY A 179 16.23 -20.11 -10.55
C GLY A 179 16.93 -19.24 -9.49
N GLY A 180 16.37 -19.18 -8.28
CA GLY A 180 16.91 -18.36 -7.18
C GLY A 180 16.61 -16.86 -7.26
N ARG A 181 15.81 -16.41 -8.23
CA ARG A 181 15.44 -15.00 -8.46
C ARG A 181 13.94 -14.78 -8.40
N CYS A 182 13.54 -13.56 -8.05
CA CYS A 182 12.14 -13.17 -8.03
C CYS A 182 11.69 -12.83 -9.46
N GLU A 183 10.66 -13.53 -9.92
CA GLU A 183 10.06 -13.33 -11.24
C GLU A 183 8.87 -12.37 -11.16
N ALA A 184 8.13 -12.37 -10.06
CA ALA A 184 7.03 -11.42 -9.82
C ALA A 184 6.79 -11.22 -8.33
N VAL A 185 6.22 -10.06 -7.98
CA VAL A 185 5.65 -9.83 -6.65
C VAL A 185 4.13 -9.96 -6.71
N LEU A 186 3.54 -10.33 -5.58
CA LEU A 186 2.09 -10.43 -5.40
C LEU A 186 1.63 -9.26 -4.52
N CYS A 187 0.73 -8.44 -5.05
CA CYS A 187 0.32 -7.20 -4.41
C CYS A 187 -1.18 -7.17 -4.15
N HIS A 188 -1.59 -6.73 -2.96
CA HIS A 188 -2.89 -6.11 -2.81
C HIS A 188 -2.81 -4.66 -3.29
N ASN A 189 -3.50 -4.35 -4.37
CA ASN A 189 -3.59 -3.00 -4.92
C ASN A 189 -5.00 -2.43 -4.64
N PRO A 190 -5.13 -1.46 -3.72
CA PRO A 190 -6.43 -0.88 -3.36
C PRO A 190 -7.18 -0.23 -4.53
N SER A 191 -6.44 0.14 -5.59
CA SER A 191 -6.96 0.77 -6.81
C SER A 191 -6.91 -0.15 -8.03
N GLY A 192 -6.82 -1.47 -7.81
CA GLY A 192 -6.81 -2.45 -8.91
C GLY A 192 -8.07 -2.33 -9.76
N THR A 193 -7.89 -2.14 -11.06
CA THR A 193 -8.98 -1.89 -12.02
C THR A 193 -9.67 -3.18 -12.45
N THR A 194 -9.04 -4.34 -12.23
CA THR A 194 -9.54 -5.67 -12.59
C THR A 194 -9.35 -6.65 -11.43
N ALA A 195 -10.09 -7.75 -11.40
CA ALA A 195 -9.88 -8.80 -10.39
C ALA A 195 -8.41 -9.26 -10.29
N ALA A 196 -7.74 -9.42 -11.44
CA ALA A 196 -6.34 -9.85 -11.53
C ALA A 196 -5.32 -8.83 -10.99
N THR A 197 -5.70 -7.55 -10.88
CA THR A 197 -4.82 -6.48 -10.39
C THR A 197 -5.16 -6.05 -8.96
N ARG A 198 -6.22 -6.59 -8.33
CA ARG A 198 -6.69 -6.21 -6.99
C ARG A 198 -6.03 -7.04 -5.90
N GLU A 199 -6.52 -8.25 -5.69
CA GLU A 199 -6.13 -9.12 -4.57
C GLU A 199 -5.02 -10.07 -4.98
N ALA A 200 -3.86 -10.03 -4.30
CA ALA A 200 -2.67 -10.80 -4.62
C ALA A 200 -2.32 -10.74 -6.13
N GLY A 201 -2.57 -9.59 -6.74
CA GLY A 201 -2.35 -9.33 -8.15
C GLY A 201 -0.88 -9.48 -8.49
N ARG A 202 -0.58 -10.27 -9.51
CA ARG A 202 0.78 -10.60 -9.89
C ARG A 202 1.38 -9.49 -10.74
N VAL A 203 2.49 -8.92 -10.27
CA VAL A 203 3.24 -7.87 -10.98
C VAL A 203 4.64 -8.40 -11.30
N GLU A 204 4.95 -8.53 -12.59
CA GLU A 204 6.27 -8.98 -13.05
C GLU A 204 7.39 -8.14 -12.42
N ALA A 205 8.49 -8.78 -12.05
CA ALA A 205 9.59 -8.13 -11.35
C ALA A 205 10.18 -6.97 -12.18
N ALA A 206 10.24 -7.10 -13.50
CA ALA A 206 10.67 -6.01 -14.39
C ALA A 206 9.70 -4.81 -14.38
N VAL A 207 8.39 -5.07 -14.30
CA VAL A 207 7.36 -4.04 -14.21
C VAL A 207 7.41 -3.36 -12.84
N PHE A 208 7.50 -4.15 -11.77
CA PHE A 208 7.56 -3.63 -10.41
C PHE A 208 8.80 -2.78 -10.19
N ARG A 209 9.99 -3.21 -10.66
CA ARG A 209 11.22 -2.41 -10.54
C ARG A 209 11.11 -1.02 -11.17
N ARG A 210 10.39 -0.89 -12.30
CA ARG A 210 10.14 0.41 -12.95
C ARG A 210 9.12 1.24 -12.18
N ALA A 211 8.09 0.58 -11.64
CA ALA A 211 7.05 1.26 -10.88
C ALA A 211 7.55 1.74 -9.50
N PHE A 212 8.45 0.98 -8.88
CA PHE A 212 8.81 1.09 -7.49
C PHE A 212 9.72 2.28 -7.22
N ALA A 213 9.32 3.09 -6.25
CA ALA A 213 9.97 4.35 -5.95
C ALA A 213 11.10 4.24 -4.91
N GLY A 214 11.55 3.01 -4.64
CA GLY A 214 12.62 2.71 -3.69
C GLY A 214 12.28 3.07 -2.24
N ARG A 215 10.99 3.16 -1.89
CA ARG A 215 10.53 3.63 -0.58
C ARG A 215 9.22 3.00 -0.15
N GLY A 216 8.99 2.94 1.15
CA GLY A 216 7.76 2.38 1.72
C GLY A 216 7.80 2.23 3.24
N LEU A 217 6.76 1.58 3.77
CA LEU A 217 6.68 1.16 5.16
C LEU A 217 6.92 -0.34 5.27
N LEU A 218 7.75 -0.72 6.23
CA LEU A 218 7.95 -2.10 6.67
C LEU A 218 7.18 -2.28 7.97
N LEU A 219 6.29 -3.28 8.04
CA LEU A 219 5.40 -3.50 9.18
C LEU A 219 5.43 -4.97 9.63
N TRP A 220 5.51 -5.19 10.94
CA TRP A 220 5.44 -6.52 11.57
C TRP A 220 4.61 -6.46 12.86
N PRO A 221 4.10 -7.59 13.38
CA PRO A 221 3.35 -7.60 14.63
C PRO A 221 4.25 -7.16 15.80
N ALA A 222 3.75 -6.28 16.67
CA ALA A 222 4.50 -5.83 17.85
C ALA A 222 4.84 -6.99 18.83
N SER A 223 4.10 -8.10 18.75
CA SER A 223 4.36 -9.33 19.52
C SER A 223 5.55 -10.14 19.00
N THR A 224 6.12 -9.78 17.85
CA THR A 224 7.28 -10.46 17.27
C THR A 224 8.56 -9.66 17.51
N PRO A 225 9.71 -10.31 17.76
CA PRO A 225 10.99 -9.62 17.86
C PRO A 225 11.27 -8.82 16.59
N SER A 226 11.88 -7.64 16.75
CA SER A 226 12.30 -6.83 15.61
C SER A 226 13.10 -7.67 14.61
N PRO A 227 12.74 -7.67 13.32
CA PRO A 227 13.44 -8.43 12.31
C PRO A 227 14.92 -8.04 12.27
N ARG A 228 15.80 -9.04 12.32
CA ARG A 228 17.23 -8.79 12.15
C ARG A 228 17.52 -8.57 10.68
N TRP A 229 17.81 -7.32 10.33
CA TRP A 229 18.23 -6.93 9.01
C TRP A 229 19.74 -7.13 8.83
N GLY A 230 20.16 -7.64 7.68
CA GLY A 230 21.58 -7.76 7.36
C GLY A 230 22.21 -6.40 7.05
N ARG A 231 23.55 -6.33 6.99
CA ARG A 231 24.25 -5.14 6.48
C ARG A 231 23.75 -4.80 5.07
N GLY A 232 23.38 -3.55 4.84
CA GLY A 232 22.93 -3.03 3.53
C GLY A 232 21.41 -3.11 3.28
N PHE A 233 20.61 -3.68 4.18
CA PHE A 233 19.15 -3.63 4.06
C PHE A 233 18.65 -2.22 4.35
N GLY A 234 18.07 -1.56 3.35
CA GLY A 234 17.51 -0.22 3.50
C GLY A 234 18.50 0.80 4.05
N GLU A 235 19.61 1.09 3.36
CA GLU A 235 20.52 2.20 3.73
C GLU A 235 19.75 3.54 3.74
N GLY A 236 19.21 3.93 4.89
CA GLY A 236 18.27 5.06 5.03
C GLY A 236 16.93 4.71 5.68
N ALA A 237 16.70 3.43 6.03
CA ALA A 237 15.60 3.01 6.87
C ALA A 237 15.76 3.62 8.26
N ARG A 238 14.79 4.46 8.66
CA ARG A 238 14.70 4.99 10.00
C ARG A 238 13.89 4.02 10.84
N PHE A 239 14.59 3.15 11.56
CA PHE A 239 14.03 2.37 12.66
C PHE A 239 13.92 3.33 13.86
N LEU A 240 12.78 4.01 14.00
CA LEU A 240 12.49 4.90 15.13
C LEU A 240 11.73 4.15 16.20
#